data_AF-A0A3B9LZ55-F1
#
_entry.id   AF-A0A3B9LZ55-F1
#
_cell.length_a   1.000
_cell.length_b   1.000
_cell.length_c   1.000
_cell.angle_alpha   90.00
_cell.angle_beta   90.00
_cell.angle_gamma   90.00
#
_symmetry.space_group_name_H-M   'P 1'
#
loop_
_entity.id
_entity.type
_entity.pdbx_description
1 polymer ?
#
loop_
_entity_poly.entity_id
_entity_poly.type
_entity_poly.pdbx_seq_one_letter_code
_entity_poly.pdbx_strand_id
1 'polypeptide(L)'
;MADAPAEVENGEDLVEIQLHLQDIARSEMTRHRKHLASLTTEQQSAVEALLISTADLISHQVIDRIQSYPEAVRKKCVSVWSGALVA
;
A
#
# COMPACT_ATOMS: atom_id res chain seq x y z
N MET A 1 15.37 -13.67 28.20
CA MET A 1 15.20 -12.89 26.95
C MET A 1 14.02 -13.50 26.24
N ALA A 2 12.89 -12.78 26.22
CA ALA A 2 11.68 -13.24 25.57
C ALA A 2 11.85 -13.03 24.06
N ASP A 3 11.81 -14.14 23.32
CA ASP A 3 11.70 -14.16 21.86
C ASP A 3 10.30 -13.64 21.52
N ALA A 4 10.21 -12.42 20.98
CA ALA A 4 8.93 -11.89 20.54
C ALA A 4 8.44 -12.75 19.37
N PRO A 5 7.15 -13.15 19.32
CA PRO A 5 6.68 -14.04 18.28
C PRO A 5 6.78 -13.32 16.93
N ALA A 6 7.57 -13.89 16.02
CA ALA A 6 7.78 -13.41 14.64
C ALA A 6 6.46 -13.14 13.86
N GLU A 7 5.33 -13.62 14.36
CA GLU A 7 3.99 -13.33 13.82
C GLU A 7 3.61 -11.84 13.92
N VAL A 8 4.08 -11.11 14.93
CA VAL A 8 3.73 -9.68 15.13
C VAL A 8 4.51 -8.78 14.17
N GLU A 9 5.80 -9.07 13.95
CA GLU A 9 6.67 -8.32 13.03
C GLU A 9 6.17 -8.38 11.58
N ASN A 10 5.73 -9.57 11.14
CA ASN A 10 5.15 -9.73 9.80
C ASN A 10 3.80 -9.00 9.63
N GLY A 11 3.07 -8.72 10.70
CA GLY A 11 1.78 -8.02 10.62
C GLY A 11 1.95 -6.53 10.33
N GLU A 12 2.91 -5.89 10.99
CA GLU A 12 3.22 -4.46 10.84
C GLU A 12 3.75 -4.15 9.43
N ASP A 13 4.63 -5.00 8.91
CA ASP A 13 5.19 -4.91 7.56
C ASP A 13 4.13 -4.97 6.46
N LEU A 14 3.09 -5.79 6.63
CA LEU A 14 2.01 -5.90 5.63
C LEU A 14 1.08 -4.69 5.66
N VAL A 15 0.86 -4.09 6.83
CA VAL A 15 0.14 -2.82 6.96
C VAL A 15 0.89 -1.70 6.26
N GLU A 16 2.22 -1.70 6.35
CA GLU A 16 3.07 -0.70 5.70
C GLU A 16 2.93 -0.75 4.16
N ILE A 17 2.84 -1.93 3.56
CA ILE A 17 2.59 -2.11 2.11
C ILE A 17 1.26 -1.47 1.71
N GLN A 18 0.20 -1.69 2.50
CA GLN A 18 -1.11 -1.09 2.22
C GLN A 18 -1.05 0.44 2.30
N LEU A 19 -0.45 0.99 3.35
CA LEU A 19 -0.31 2.44 3.54
C LEU A 19 0.48 3.08 2.39
N HIS A 20 1.57 2.43 1.95
CA HIS A 20 2.38 2.93 0.84
C HIS A 20 1.58 2.98 -0.48
N LEU A 21 0.78 1.96 -0.79
CA LEU A 21 -0.07 1.95 -1.98
C LEU A 21 -1.16 3.02 -1.90
N GLN A 22 -1.74 3.26 -0.73
CA GLN A 22 -2.70 4.35 -0.53
C GLN A 22 -2.06 5.75 -0.66
N ASP A 23 -0.83 5.92 -0.18
CA ASP A 23 -0.07 7.16 -0.35
C ASP A 23 0.21 7.44 -1.83
N ILE A 24 0.58 6.41 -2.60
CA ILE A 24 0.71 6.52 -4.06
C ILE A 24 -0.62 6.97 -4.67
N ALA A 25 -1.73 6.31 -4.33
CA ALA A 25 -3.06 6.68 -4.83
C ALA A 25 -3.43 8.15 -4.53
N ARG A 26 -3.15 8.64 -3.31
CA ARG A 26 -3.34 10.06 -2.95
C ARG A 26 -2.44 10.99 -3.77
N SER A 27 -1.19 10.60 -4.01
CA SER A 27 -0.25 11.38 -4.82
C SER A 27 -0.68 11.47 -6.31
N GLU A 28 -1.29 10.42 -6.85
CA GLU A 28 -1.78 10.37 -8.22
C GLU A 28 -2.96 11.33 -8.44
N MET A 29 -3.82 11.54 -7.43
CA MET A 29 -4.85 12.58 -7.48
C MET A 29 -4.24 13.96 -7.70
N THR A 30 -3.09 14.23 -7.06
CA THR A 30 -2.36 15.50 -7.20
C THR A 30 -1.65 15.60 -8.56
N ARG A 31 -1.02 14.52 -9.02
CA ARG A 31 -0.32 14.45 -10.31
C ARG A 31 -1.27 14.62 -11.50
N HIS A 32 -2.43 13.99 -11.45
CA HIS A 32 -3.41 14.02 -12.53
C HIS A 32 -4.39 15.19 -12.43
N ARG A 33 -4.37 15.98 -11.34
CA ARG A 33 -5.21 17.18 -11.17
C ARG A 33 -5.10 18.18 -12.32
N LYS A 34 -3.93 18.28 -12.97
CA LYS A 34 -3.70 19.17 -14.13
C LYS A 34 -4.29 18.64 -15.44
N HIS A 35 -4.55 17.33 -15.52
CA HIS A 35 -5.08 16.64 -16.71
C HIS A 35 -6.58 16.39 -16.61
N LEU A 36 -7.11 16.32 -15.39
CA LEU A 36 -8.53 16.33 -15.12
C LEU A 36 -9.01 17.78 -15.31
N ALA A 37 -9.98 18.00 -16.19
CA ALA A 37 -10.67 19.29 -16.27
C ALA A 37 -11.19 19.71 -14.89
N SER A 38 -11.62 20.97 -14.71
CA SER A 38 -12.11 21.46 -13.42
C SER A 38 -13.21 20.55 -12.85
N LEU A 39 -12.84 19.73 -11.86
CA LEU A 39 -13.74 18.84 -11.15
C LEU A 39 -14.43 19.61 -10.02
N THR A 40 -15.72 19.33 -9.81
CA THR A 40 -16.41 19.77 -8.58
C THR A 40 -15.79 19.11 -7.35
N THR A 41 -16.03 19.66 -6.16
CA THR A 41 -15.54 19.05 -4.91
C THR A 41 -16.01 17.61 -4.75
N GLU A 42 -17.28 17.34 -5.07
CA GLU A 42 -17.86 16.00 -5.02
C GLU A 42 -17.14 15.03 -5.97
N GLN A 43 -16.85 15.48 -7.20
CA GLN A 43 -16.10 14.67 -8.17
C GLN A 43 -14.66 14.41 -7.73
N GLN A 44 -13.99 15.40 -7.12
CA GLN A 44 -12.65 15.21 -6.58
C GLN A 44 -12.65 14.13 -5.49
N SER A 45 -13.61 14.20 -4.56
CA SER A 45 -13.76 13.18 -3.52
C SER A 45 -14.11 11.81 -4.08
N ALA A 46 -14.96 11.72 -5.11
CA ALA A 46 -15.30 10.45 -5.75
C ALA A 46 -14.08 9.81 -6.44
N VAL A 47 -13.26 10.61 -7.13
CA VAL A 47 -12.02 10.13 -7.77
C VAL A 47 -11.01 9.68 -6.72
N GLU A 48 -10.82 10.44 -5.64
CA GLU A 48 -9.92 10.05 -4.55
C GLU A 48 -10.37 8.74 -3.88
N ALA A 49 -11.67 8.60 -3.60
CA ALA A 49 -12.24 7.36 -3.05
C ALA A 49 -12.03 6.17 -4.01
N LEU A 50 -12.19 6.38 -5.32
CA LEU A 50 -11.93 5.35 -6.32
C LEU A 50 -10.46 4.93 -6.34
N LEU A 51 -9.53 5.89 -6.28
CA LEU A 51 -8.09 5.62 -6.27
C LEU A 51 -7.68 4.85 -5.01
N ILE A 52 -8.17 5.25 -3.83
CA ILE A 52 -7.92 4.54 -2.56
C ILE A 52 -8.49 3.13 -2.61
N SER A 53 -9.75 2.96 -3.03
CA SER A 53 -10.38 1.64 -3.14
C SER A 53 -9.64 0.72 -4.12
N THR A 54 -9.09 1.28 -5.20
CA THR A 54 -8.26 0.53 -6.15
C THR A 54 -6.95 0.10 -5.50
N ALA A 55 -6.29 1.00 -4.74
CA ALA A 55 -5.09 0.66 -3.99
C ALA A 55 -5.35 -0.42 -2.94
N ASP A 56 -6.48 -0.38 -2.24
CA ASP A 56 -6.89 -1.41 -1.28
C ASP A 56 -7.12 -2.77 -1.95
N LEU A 57 -7.77 -2.80 -3.12
CA LEU A 57 -7.95 -4.05 -3.86
C LEU A 57 -6.59 -4.67 -4.25
N ILE A 58 -5.67 -3.84 -4.73
CA ILE A 58 -4.32 -4.28 -5.11
C ILE A 58 -3.54 -4.74 -3.89
N SER A 59 -3.59 -3.98 -2.77
CA SER A 59 -2.83 -4.30 -1.56
C SER A 59 -3.27 -5.64 -0.98
N HIS A 60 -4.57 -5.93 -0.92
CA HIS A 60 -5.06 -7.24 -0.47
C HIS A 60 -4.51 -8.38 -1.33
N GLN A 61 -4.54 -8.26 -2.66
CA GLN A 61 -4.01 -9.29 -3.56
C GLN A 61 -2.50 -9.49 -3.39
N VAL A 62 -1.75 -8.41 -3.20
CA VAL A 62 -0.30 -8.45 -2.95
C VAL A 62 -0.01 -9.12 -1.61
N ILE A 63 -0.71 -8.73 -0.55
CA ILE A 63 -0.56 -9.26 0.80
C ILE A 63 -0.89 -10.76 0.83
N ASP A 64 -2.04 -11.16 0.29
CA ASP A 64 -2.44 -12.57 0.19
C ASP A 64 -1.37 -13.40 -0.53
N ARG A 65 -0.79 -12.84 -1.60
CA ARG A 65 0.26 -13.51 -2.35
C ARG A 65 1.55 -13.62 -1.54
N ILE A 66 1.97 -12.56 -0.82
CA ILE A 66 3.15 -12.57 0.04
C ILE A 66 3.00 -13.59 1.18
N GLN A 67 1.81 -13.65 1.79
CA GLN A 67 1.52 -14.60 2.87
C GLN A 67 1.57 -16.06 2.41
N SER A 68 1.26 -16.32 1.14
CA SER A 68 1.37 -17.67 0.54
C SER A 68 2.81 -18.16 0.37
N TYR A 69 3.81 -17.29 0.46
CA TYR A 69 5.21 -17.66 0.27
C TYR A 69 5.89 -18.23 1.53
N PRO A 70 6.91 -19.08 1.35
CA PRO A 70 7.79 -19.49 2.45
C PRO A 70 8.40 -18.28 3.16
N GLU A 71 8.65 -18.38 4.47
CA GLU A 71 9.10 -17.26 5.31
C GLU A 71 10.29 -16.49 4.74
N ALA A 72 11.33 -17.20 4.27
CA ALA A 72 12.52 -16.57 3.68
C ALA A 72 12.21 -15.73 2.43
N VAL A 73 11.22 -16.14 1.62
CA VAL A 73 10.79 -15.41 0.42
C VAL A 73 9.89 -14.24 0.81
N ARG A 74 9.00 -14.42 1.79
CA ARG A 74 8.14 -13.36 2.32
C ARG A 74 8.96 -12.20 2.89
N LYS A 75 9.95 -12.48 3.74
CA LYS A 75 10.88 -11.45 4.27
C LYS A 75 11.58 -10.67 3.15
N LYS A 76 12.02 -11.37 2.10
CA LYS A 76 12.61 -10.71 0.91
C LYS A 76 11.60 -9.84 0.17
N CYS A 77 10.37 -10.33 -0.06
CA CYS A 77 9.32 -9.56 -0.73
C CYS A 77 8.95 -8.30 0.05
N VAL A 78 8.76 -8.41 1.37
CA VAL A 78 8.49 -7.27 2.25
C VAL A 78 9.62 -6.24 2.18
N SER A 79 10.89 -6.68 2.22
CA SER A 79 12.05 -5.77 2.20
C SER A 79 12.13 -4.86 0.96
N VAL A 80 11.52 -5.24 -0.17
CA VAL A 80 11.45 -4.41 -1.37
C VAL A 80 10.54 -3.19 -1.15
N TRP A 81 9.48 -3.35 -0.35
CA TRP A 81 8.54 -2.30 -0.04
C TRP A 81 9.10 -1.37 1.04
N SER A 82 9.73 -1.91 2.08
CA SER A 82 10.37 -1.10 3.14
C SER A 82 11.65 -0.39 2.68
N GLY A 83 12.39 -0.95 1.70
CA GLY A 83 13.54 -0.26 1.08
C GLY A 83 13.16 0.97 0.22
N ALA A 84 11.91 1.06 -0.24
CA ALA A 84 11.40 2.22 -0.99
C ALA A 84 10.95 3.38 -0.07
N LEU A 85 10.88 3.17 1.25
CA LEU A 85 10.43 4.15 2.25
C LEU A 85 11.58 4.96 2.90
N VAL A 86 12.84 4.65 2.59
CA VAL A 86 14.04 5.28 3.19
C VAL A 86 14.80 6.22 2.22
N ALA A 87 14.30 6.44 1.00
CA ALA A 87 14.90 7.34 0.00
C ALA A 87 14.03 8.57 -0.25
#